data_AF-A0A7R9JL83-F1
#
_entry.id   AF-A0A7R9JL83-F1
#
_cell.length_a   1.000
_cell.length_b   1.000
_cell.length_c   1.000
_cell.angle_alpha   90.00
_cell.angle_beta   90.00
_cell.angle_gamma   90.00
#
_symmetry.space_group_name_H-M   'P 1'
#
loop_
_entity.id
_entity.type
_entity.pdbx_description
1 polymer ?
#
loop_
_entity_poly.entity_id
_entity_poly.type
_entity_poly.pdbx_seq_one_letter_code
_entity_poly.pdbx_strand_id
1 'polypeptide(L)' 'MSEKELKDASLLILANKQDVPECVTIEDLTKQFALYKLCCGRSWHIQACDAQSGTGLHDGLDWLSRQLVAAGVYDIT' A
#
# COMPACT_ATOMS: atom_id res chain seq x y z
N MET A 1 -14.05 -15.99 5.87
CA MET A 1 -13.28 -16.25 4.63
C MET A 1 -11.87 -15.78 4.89
N SER A 2 -10.89 -16.69 4.84
CA SER A 2 -9.46 -16.33 4.93
C SER A 2 -8.77 -17.06 3.79
N GLU A 3 -8.41 -16.30 2.75
CA GLU A 3 -7.59 -16.82 1.65
C GLU A 3 -6.16 -16.91 2.14
N LYS A 4 -5.67 -18.15 2.27
CA LYS A 4 -4.30 -18.41 2.76
C LYS A 4 -3.24 -17.76 1.90
N GLU A 5 -3.52 -17.58 0.61
CA GLU A 5 -2.63 -16.96 -0.37
C GLU A 5 -2.39 -15.46 -0.09
N LEU A 6 -3.35 -14.78 0.56
CA LEU A 6 -3.23 -13.35 0.90
C LEU A 6 -2.53 -13.10 2.25
N LYS A 7 -2.27 -14.15 3.02
CA LYS A 7 -1.69 -14.02 4.37
C LYS A 7 -0.26 -13.45 4.32
N ASP A 8 0.52 -13.93 3.34
CA ASP A 8 1.94 -13.59 3.20
C ASP A 8 2.18 -12.57 2.07
N ALA A 9 1.11 -12.12 1.39
CA ALA A 9 1.19 -11.16 0.31
C ALA A 9 1.62 -9.77 0.81
N SER A 10 2.52 -9.12 0.07
CA SER A 10 2.88 -7.72 0.29
C SER A 10 1.69 -6.82 -0.01
N LEU A 11 1.45 -5.81 0.84
CA LEU A 11 0.31 -4.92 0.72
C LEU A 11 0.73 -3.47 0.44
N LEU A 12 0.36 -2.96 -0.73
CA LEU A 12 0.39 -1.53 -1.01
C LEU A 12 -1.01 -0.94 -0.82
N ILE A 13 -1.12 0.11 -0.02
CA ILE A 13 -2.34 0.90 0.16
C ILE A 13 -2.13 2.26 -0.50
N LEU A 14 -2.92 2.55 -1.53
CA LEU A 14 -2.96 3.86 -2.16
C LEU A 14 -4.00 4.73 -1.44
N ALA A 15 -3.51 5.66 -0.63
CA ALA A 15 -4.32 6.70 -0.02
C ALA A 15 -4.64 7.77 -1.07
N ASN A 16 -5.65 7.48 -1.88
CA ASN A 16 -6.05 8.30 -3.01
C ASN A 16 -6.81 9.57 -2.59
N LYS A 17 -6.89 10.54 -3.49
CA LYS A 17 -7.58 11.84 -3.36
C LYS A 17 -6.92 12.82 -2.39
N GLN A 18 -5.59 12.81 -2.33
CA GLN A 18 -4.82 13.72 -1.49
C GLN A 18 -4.76 15.16 -2.04
N ASP A 19 -5.34 15.39 -3.22
CA ASP A 19 -5.56 16.69 -3.83
C ASP A 19 -6.72 17.49 -3.19
N VAL A 20 -7.64 16.81 -2.49
CA VAL A 20 -8.83 17.45 -1.92
C VAL A 20 -8.48 18.23 -0.64
N PRO A 21 -8.94 19.49 -0.48
CA PRO A 21 -8.57 20.36 0.65
C PRO A 21 -9.02 19.92 2.05
N GLU A 22 -9.68 18.76 2.19
CA GLU A 22 -10.04 18.14 3.47
C GLU A 22 -9.71 16.63 3.45
N CYS A 23 -8.70 16.24 2.68
CA CYS A 23 -8.29 14.85 2.62
C CYS A 23 -7.77 14.37 3.98
N VAL A 24 -8.04 13.09 4.27
CA VAL A 24 -7.58 12.47 5.51
C VAL A 24 -6.08 12.21 5.41
N THR A 25 -5.36 12.53 6.48
CA THR A 25 -3.92 12.31 6.56
C THR A 25 -3.60 10.81 6.57
N ILE A 26 -2.39 10.46 6.14
CA ILE A 26 -1.90 9.08 6.16
C ILE A 26 -1.90 8.51 7.58
N GLU A 27 -1.58 9.34 8.57
CA GLU A 27 -1.54 8.96 9.98
C GLU A 27 -2.93 8.61 10.52
N ASP A 28 -3.94 9.41 10.15
CA ASP A 28 -5.32 9.17 10.55
C ASP A 28 -5.91 7.96 9.84
N LEU A 29 -5.65 7.79 8.54
CA LEU A 29 -6.04 6.57 7.80
C LEU A 29 -5.41 5.33 8.45
N THR A 30 -4.14 5.41 8.83
CA THR A 30 -3.42 4.30 9.48
C THR A 30 -4.08 3.90 10.81
N LYS A 31 -4.51 4.88 11.60
CA LYS A 31 -5.24 4.64 12.86
C LYS A 31 -6.66 4.12 12.60
N GLN A 32 -7.41 4.76 11.70
CA GLN A 32 -8.81 4.45 11.44
C GLN A 32 -9.00 3.03 10.90
N PHE A 33 -8.08 2.57 10.05
CA PHE A 33 -8.08 1.20 9.54
C PHE A 33 -7.28 0.22 10.41
N ALA A 34 -6.74 0.67 11.55
CA ALA A 34 -5.91 -0.12 12.45
C ALA A 34 -4.80 -0.90 11.70
N LEU A 35 -4.13 -0.26 10.74
CA LEU A 35 -3.26 -0.93 9.78
C LEU A 35 -2.10 -1.67 10.46
N TYR A 36 -1.56 -1.15 11.55
CA TYR A 36 -0.53 -1.82 12.35
C TYR A 36 -0.99 -3.19 12.87
N LYS A 37 -2.27 -3.31 13.26
CA LYS A 37 -2.85 -4.58 13.71
C LYS A 37 -3.20 -5.48 12.53
N LEU A 38 -3.82 -4.90 11.49
CA LEU A 38 -4.25 -5.64 10.30
C LEU A 38 -3.08 -6.24 9.52
N CYS A 39 -1.97 -5.50 9.42
CA CYS A 39 -0.80 -5.86 8.64
C CYS A 39 0.33 -6.43 9.52
N CYS A 40 0.03 -6.79 10.76
CA CYS A 40 1.00 -7.43 11.65
C CYS A 40 1.48 -8.75 11.01
N GLY A 41 2.79 -8.87 10.81
CA GLY A 41 3.40 -10.06 10.23
C GLY A 41 3.49 -10.10 8.70
N ARG A 42 3.17 -9.01 7.99
CA ARG A 42 3.41 -8.88 6.54
C ARG A 42 4.07 -7.55 6.17
N SER A 43 4.76 -7.49 5.04
CA SER A 43 5.25 -6.23 4.47
C SER A 43 4.07 -5.39 3.97
N TRP A 44 4.00 -4.13 4.40
CA TRP A 44 2.96 -3.21 3.95
C TRP A 44 3.48 -1.78 3.85
N HIS A 45 2.83 -0.98 3.00
CA HIS A 45 3.13 0.43 2.83
C HIS A 45 1.86 1.18 2.45
N ILE A 46 1.75 2.42 2.91
CA ILE A 46 0.68 3.34 2.55
C ILE A 46 1.30 4.55 1.85
N GLN A 47 0.81 4.83 0.65
CA GLN A 47 1.32 5.89 -0.21
C GLN A 47 0.21 6.90 -0.48
N ALA A 48 0.46 8.16 -0.15
CA ALA A 48 -0.38 9.28 -0.55
C ALA A 48 -0.36 9.41 -2.08
N CYS A 49 -1.53 9.46 -2.72
CA CYS A 49 -1.59 9.64 -4.16
C CYS A 49 -2.80 10.47 -4.62
N ASP A 50 -2.66 10.99 -5.83
CA ASP A 50 -3.76 11.53 -6.62
C ASP A 50 -3.79 10.79 -7.96
N ALA A 51 -4.86 10.02 -8.19
CA ALA A 51 -5.05 9.25 -9.41
C ALA A 51 -5.27 10.12 -10.66
N GLN A 52 -5.71 11.37 -10.52
CA GLN A 52 -5.93 12.26 -11.67
C GLN A 52 -4.62 12.83 -12.20
N SER A 53 -3.76 13.35 -11.33
CA SER A 53 -2.41 13.82 -11.73
C SER A 53 -1.39 12.68 -11.89
N GLY A 54 -1.65 11.52 -11.28
CA GLY A 54 -0.72 10.40 -11.20
C GLY A 54 0.33 10.55 -10.09
N THR A 55 0.25 11.62 -9.29
CA THR A 55 1.20 11.89 -8.19
C THR A 55 1.17 10.75 -7.17
N GLY A 56 2.35 10.26 -6.79
CA GLY A 56 2.52 9.21 -5.78
C GLY A 56 2.19 7.79 -6.25
N LEU A 57 1.61 7.59 -7.45
CA LEU A 57 1.34 6.25 -7.97
C LEU A 57 2.64 5.49 -8.27
N HIS A 58 3.58 6.15 -8.94
CA HIS A 58 4.85 5.55 -9.31
C HIS A 58 5.66 5.14 -8.08
N ASP A 59 5.70 5.98 -7.05
CA ASP A 59 6.44 5.71 -5.81
C ASP A 59 5.88 4.49 -5.08
N GLY A 60 4.55 4.38 -5.00
CA GLY A 60 3.89 3.22 -4.40
C GLY A 60 4.16 1.94 -5.17
N LEU A 61 4.10 1.99 -6.51
CA LEU A 61 4.38 0.83 -7.36
C LEU A 61 5.86 0.43 -7.35
N ASP A 62 6.78 1.39 -7.28
CA ASP A 62 8.21 1.12 -7.12
C ASP A 62 8.49 0.43 -5.78
N TRP A 63 7.85 0.87 -4.68
CA TRP A 63 7.92 0.15 -3.42
C TRP A 63 7.44 -1.30 -3.56
N LEU A 64 6.28 -1.52 -4.20
CA LEU A 64 5.72 -2.86 -4.37
C LEU A 64 6.64 -3.75 -5.22
N SER A 65 7.18 -3.22 -6.33
CA SER A 65 8.14 -3.92 -7.18
C SER A 65 9.35 -4.42 -6.38
N ARG A 66 9.93 -3.55 -5.54
CA ARG A 66 11.05 -3.92 -4.65
C ARG A 66 10.66 -5.00 -3.64
N GLN A 67 9.45 -4.95 -3.09
CA GLN A 67 8.97 -5.99 -2.17
C GLN A 67 8.79 -7.34 -2.86
N LEU A 68 8.26 -7.38 -4.08
CA LEU A 68 8.08 -8.61 -4.84
C LEU A 68 9.42 -9.29 -5.15
N VAL A 69 10.43 -8.50 -5.56
CA VAL A 69 11.80 -8.99 -5.76
C VAL A 69 12.38 -9.55 -4.46
N ALA A 70 12.21 -8.84 -3.33
CA ALA A 70 12.68 -9.30 -2.02
C ALA A 70 11.97 -10.58 -1.55
N ALA A 71 10.72 -10.78 -1.93
CA ALA A 71 9.94 -12.00 -1.66
C ALA A 71 10.32 -13.18 -2.58
N GLY A 72 11.26 -13.01 -3.51
CA GLY A 72 11.67 -14.05 -4.44
C GLY A 72 10.70 -14.29 -5.59
N VAL A 73 9.84 -13.30 -5.89
CA VAL A 73 8.98 -13.32 -7.09
C VAL A 73 9.81 -12.81 -8.26
N TYR A 74 10.40 -13.72 -9.03
CA TYR A 74 11.30 -13.39 -10.15
C TYR A 74 10.59 -13.26 -11.51
N ASP A 75 9.31 -13.61 -11.60
CA ASP A 75 8.49 -13.44 -12.82
C ASP A 75 7.66 -12.15 -12.70
N ILE A 76 8.21 -11.03 -13.18
CA ILE A 76 7.45 -9.79 -13.47
C ILE A 76 7.52 -9.45 -14.97
N THR A 77 7.96 -10.40 -15.81
CA THR A 77 7.97 -10.32 -17.28
C THR A 77 6.80 -11.06 -17.90
#